data_AF-A0A376RPV0-F1
#
_entry.id   AF-A0A376RPV0-F1
#
_cell.length_a   1.000
_cell.length_b   1.000
_cell.length_c   1.000
_cell.angle_alpha   90.00
_cell.angle_beta   90.00
_cell.angle_gamma   90.00
#
_symmetry.space_group_name_H-M   'P 1'
#
loop_
_entity.id
_entity.type
_entity.pdbx_description
1 polymer ?
#
loop_
_entity_poly.entity_id
_entity_poly.type
_entity_poly.pdbx_seq_one_letter_code
_entity_poly.pdbx_strand_id
1 'polypeptide(L)'
;MNTNNIKKYAPQARNDFRDAVIQKLTTLGIAADKKGNLQIAEAETIGETVRYGQFDYPLSTLPRRERLVKRAREQGFEVLVEHCAYTWFNRLCAIRYMELHGYLDHGFRMLSHPETPAAFEVLDHVPEVAEALLPEIRRSWLR
;
A
#
# COMPACT_ATOMS: atom_id res chain seq x y z
N MET A 1 12.06 30.23 -4.46
CA MET A 1 11.79 28.80 -4.80
C MET A 1 11.00 28.75 -6.11
N ASN A 2 11.48 28.05 -7.14
CA ASN A 2 10.74 27.87 -8.40
C ASN A 2 9.68 26.77 -8.22
N THR A 3 8.41 27.16 -8.09
CA THR A 3 7.31 26.23 -7.81
C THR A 3 6.73 25.54 -9.03
N ASN A 4 7.15 25.90 -10.25
CA ASN A 4 6.51 25.44 -11.48
C ASN A 4 6.64 23.92 -11.68
N ASN A 5 7.79 23.36 -11.29
CA ASN A 5 8.01 21.91 -11.34
C ASN A 5 7.08 21.18 -10.35
N ILE A 6 6.93 21.72 -9.13
CA ILE A 6 6.06 21.16 -8.09
C ILE A 6 4.58 21.23 -8.51
N LYS A 7 4.16 22.36 -9.11
CA LYS A 7 2.78 22.58 -9.58
C LYS A 7 2.36 21.60 -10.67
N LYS A 8 3.29 21.16 -11.53
CA LYS A 8 3.03 20.16 -12.57
C LYS A 8 3.12 18.72 -12.04
N TYR A 9 4.10 18.47 -11.19
CA TYR A 9 4.36 17.13 -10.65
C TYR A 9 3.27 16.67 -9.68
N ALA A 10 2.82 17.52 -8.76
CA ALA A 10 1.90 17.10 -7.70
C ALA A 10 0.54 16.56 -8.22
N PRO A 11 -0.13 17.21 -9.20
CA PRO A 11 -1.34 16.64 -9.78
C PRO A 11 -1.11 15.30 -10.50
N GLN A 12 0.00 15.19 -11.24
CA GLN A 12 0.34 13.95 -11.94
C GLN A 12 0.60 12.80 -10.95
N ALA A 13 1.45 13.04 -9.95
CA ALA A 13 1.78 12.04 -8.93
C ALA A 13 0.53 11.58 -8.15
N ARG A 14 -0.43 12.48 -7.90
CA ARG A 14 -1.72 12.11 -7.31
C ARG A 14 -2.50 11.16 -8.21
N ASN A 15 -2.60 11.46 -9.50
CA ASN A 15 -3.33 10.62 -10.45
C ASN A 15 -2.66 9.24 -10.58
N ASP A 16 -1.34 9.21 -10.77
CA ASP A 16 -0.57 7.96 -10.83
C ASP A 16 -0.80 7.11 -9.57
N PHE A 17 -0.86 7.76 -8.40
CA PHE A 17 -1.08 7.05 -7.16
C PHE A 17 -2.50 6.50 -7.01
N ARG A 18 -3.51 7.24 -7.46
CA ARG A 18 -4.90 6.74 -7.53
C ARG A 18 -4.98 5.55 -8.48
N ASP A 19 -4.32 5.62 -9.63
CA ASP A 19 -4.32 4.55 -10.63
C ASP A 19 -3.68 3.28 -10.06
N ALA A 20 -2.59 3.41 -9.29
CA ALA A 20 -1.99 2.28 -8.58
C ALA A 20 -2.94 1.67 -7.52
N VAL A 21 -3.71 2.50 -6.79
CA VAL A 21 -4.73 2.02 -5.86
C VAL A 21 -5.86 1.30 -6.60
N ILE A 22 -6.33 1.84 -7.72
CA ILE A 22 -7.34 1.20 -8.57
C ILE A 22 -6.84 -0.15 -9.08
N GLN A 23 -5.62 -0.21 -9.61
CA GLN A 23 -5.00 -1.47 -10.03
C GLN A 23 -4.98 -2.48 -8.88
N LYS A 24 -4.61 -2.05 -7.66
CA LYS A 24 -4.59 -2.95 -6.52
C LYS A 24 -6.00 -3.43 -6.14
N LEU A 25 -7.01 -2.58 -6.15
CA LEU A 25 -8.40 -2.97 -5.89
C LEU A 25 -8.92 -3.94 -6.95
N THR A 26 -8.58 -3.73 -8.22
CA THR A 26 -8.91 -4.64 -9.33
C THR A 26 -8.33 -6.03 -9.08
N THR A 27 -7.09 -6.12 -8.57
CA THR A 27 -6.52 -7.44 -8.19
C THR A 27 -7.29 -8.13 -7.07
N LEU A 28 -8.05 -7.39 -6.25
CA LEU A 28 -8.91 -7.93 -5.19
C LEU A 28 -10.35 -8.17 -5.67
N GLY A 29 -10.58 -8.08 -6.99
CA GLY A 29 -11.89 -8.22 -7.61
C GLY A 29 -12.85 -7.08 -7.24
N ILE A 30 -12.34 -5.87 -6.99
CA ILE A 30 -13.13 -4.66 -6.70
C ILE A 30 -12.82 -3.64 -7.78
N ALA A 31 -13.75 -3.40 -8.69
CA ALA A 31 -13.57 -2.48 -9.81
C ALA A 31 -14.83 -1.62 -10.03
N ALA A 32 -14.76 -0.66 -10.94
CA ALA A 32 -15.93 0.05 -11.44
C ALA A 32 -15.91 0.09 -12.97
N ASP A 33 -17.10 0.09 -13.58
CA ASP A 33 -17.23 0.29 -15.02
C ASP A 33 -16.99 1.76 -15.41
N LYS A 34 -17.00 2.06 -16.72
CA LYS A 34 -16.85 3.43 -17.23
C LYS A 34 -17.94 4.41 -16.77
N LYS A 35 -19.06 3.90 -16.24
CA LYS A 35 -20.17 4.68 -15.70
C LYS A 35 -20.08 4.82 -14.17
N GLY A 36 -19.05 4.26 -13.53
CA GLY A 36 -18.85 4.29 -12.09
C GLY A 36 -19.64 3.22 -11.33
N ASN A 37 -20.27 2.26 -12.01
CA ASN A 37 -21.00 1.19 -11.35
C ASN A 37 -20.02 0.17 -10.77
N LEU A 38 -20.19 -0.15 -9.50
CA LEU A 38 -19.34 -1.08 -8.76
C LEU A 38 -19.46 -2.50 -9.33
N GLN A 39 -18.32 -3.12 -9.61
CA GLN A 39 -18.17 -4.50 -10.06
C GLN A 39 -17.36 -5.27 -9.02
N ILE A 40 -17.99 -6.27 -8.40
CA ILE A 40 -17.37 -7.11 -7.38
C ILE A 40 -17.29 -8.54 -7.93
N ALA A 41 -16.08 -9.04 -8.13
CA ALA A 41 -15.87 -10.45 -8.48
C ALA A 41 -16.23 -11.34 -7.28
N GLU A 42 -16.74 -12.53 -7.59
CA GLU A 42 -17.02 -13.54 -6.57
C GLU A 42 -15.72 -14.06 -5.94
N ALA A 43 -15.84 -14.54 -4.70
CA ALA A 43 -14.75 -15.10 -3.93
C ALA A 43 -14.85 -16.63 -4.01
N GLU A 44 -14.00 -17.26 -4.82
CA GLU A 44 -13.95 -18.72 -4.95
C GLU A 44 -12.89 -19.27 -3.99
N THR A 45 -13.31 -20.08 -3.01
CA THR A 45 -12.36 -20.70 -2.07
C THR A 45 -11.84 -22.02 -2.62
N ILE A 46 -10.52 -22.15 -2.68
CA ILE A 46 -9.82 -23.34 -3.20
C ILE A 46 -8.76 -23.76 -2.17
N GLY A 47 -9.13 -24.66 -1.26
CA GLY A 47 -8.23 -25.07 -0.17
C GLY A 47 -7.87 -23.89 0.74
N GLU A 48 -6.58 -23.54 0.81
CA GLU A 48 -6.07 -22.44 1.62
C GLU A 48 -5.99 -21.09 0.88
N THR A 49 -6.47 -21.03 -0.37
CA THR A 49 -6.51 -19.82 -1.17
C THR A 49 -7.94 -19.39 -1.50
N VAL A 50 -8.07 -18.11 -1.87
CA VAL A 50 -9.28 -17.51 -2.39
C VAL A 50 -8.95 -16.80 -3.71
N ARG A 51 -9.76 -17.06 -4.74
CA ARG A 51 -9.62 -16.49 -6.08
C ARG A 51 -10.64 -15.38 -6.31
N TYR A 52 -10.18 -14.29 -6.91
CA TYR A 52 -10.99 -13.18 -7.39
C TYR A 52 -10.70 -12.94 -8.87
N GLY A 53 -11.55 -13.46 -9.76
CA GLY A 53 -11.29 -13.45 -11.20
C GLY A 53 -10.01 -14.23 -11.53
N GLN A 54 -8.92 -13.52 -11.88
CA GLN A 54 -7.64 -14.12 -12.28
C GLN A 54 -6.57 -14.10 -11.17
N PHE A 55 -6.89 -13.59 -9.97
CA PHE A 55 -5.90 -13.40 -8.91
C PHE A 55 -6.19 -14.30 -7.71
N ASP A 56 -5.14 -15.00 -7.23
CA ASP A 56 -5.19 -15.87 -6.06
C ASP A 56 -4.54 -15.19 -4.86
N TYR A 57 -5.20 -15.31 -3.71
CA TYR A 57 -4.73 -14.78 -2.43
C TYR A 57 -4.86 -15.83 -1.32
N PRO A 58 -4.10 -15.75 -0.22
CA PRO A 58 -4.33 -16.59 0.94
C PRO A 58 -5.73 -16.37 1.52
N LEU A 59 -6.42 -17.44 1.92
CA LEU A 59 -7.77 -17.38 2.49
C LEU A 59 -7.85 -16.45 3.71
N SER A 60 -6.76 -16.35 4.48
CA SER A 60 -6.63 -15.43 5.62
C SER A 60 -6.82 -13.94 5.28
N THR A 61 -6.72 -13.58 4.00
CA THR A 61 -6.91 -12.20 3.52
C THR A 61 -8.37 -11.86 3.23
N LEU A 62 -9.26 -12.86 3.09
CA LEU A 62 -10.67 -12.67 2.73
C LEU A 62 -11.40 -11.69 3.67
N PRO A 63 -11.29 -11.79 5.01
CA PRO A 63 -11.97 -10.82 5.89
C PRO A 63 -11.53 -9.37 5.70
N ARG A 64 -10.28 -9.15 5.27
CA ARG A 64 -9.78 -7.79 4.97
C ARG A 64 -10.40 -7.28 3.67
N ARG A 65 -10.51 -8.14 2.66
CA ARG A 65 -11.16 -7.84 1.38
C ARG A 65 -12.64 -7.52 1.57
N GLU A 66 -13.37 -8.31 2.36
CA GLU A 66 -14.80 -8.07 2.60
C GLU A 66 -15.08 -6.71 3.26
N ARG A 67 -14.16 -6.20 4.09
CA ARG A 67 -14.27 -4.83 4.61
C ARG A 67 -14.12 -3.77 3.52
N LEU A 68 -13.28 -4.00 2.52
CA LEU A 68 -13.15 -3.10 1.36
C LEU A 68 -14.40 -3.15 0.49
N VAL A 69 -14.95 -4.35 0.23
CA VAL A 69 -16.20 -4.53 -0.52
C VAL A 69 -17.35 -3.81 0.17
N LYS A 70 -17.49 -3.99 1.49
CA LYS A 70 -18.51 -3.31 2.29
C LYS A 70 -18.40 -1.79 2.13
N ARG A 71 -17.20 -1.22 2.29
CA ARG A 71 -16.97 0.23 2.09
C ARG A 71 -17.28 0.67 0.66
N ALA A 72 -16.91 -0.12 -0.34
CA ALA A 72 -17.21 0.20 -1.74
C ALA A 72 -18.72 0.26 -2.01
N ARG A 73 -19.49 -0.66 -1.42
CA ARG A 73 -20.96 -0.70 -1.51
C ARG A 73 -21.61 0.47 -0.77
N GLU A 74 -21.09 0.84 0.39
CA GLU A 74 -21.66 1.90 1.24
C GLU A 74 -21.32 3.32 0.75
N GLN A 75 -20.10 3.52 0.22
CA GLN A 75 -19.55 4.85 -0.05
C GLN A 75 -19.31 5.13 -1.54
N GLY A 76 -19.32 4.08 -2.38
CA GLY A 76 -18.95 4.15 -3.78
C GLY A 76 -17.46 3.89 -4.03
N PHE A 77 -17.15 3.46 -5.25
CA PHE A 77 -15.79 3.06 -5.65
C PHE A 77 -14.79 4.22 -5.61
N GLU A 78 -15.13 5.38 -6.16
CA GLU A 78 -14.24 6.54 -6.19
C GLU A 78 -13.88 7.02 -4.78
N VAL A 79 -14.86 7.05 -3.86
CA VAL A 79 -14.62 7.42 -2.46
C VAL A 79 -13.68 6.43 -1.79
N LEU A 80 -13.84 5.13 -2.05
CA LEU A 80 -12.92 4.12 -1.56
C LEU A 80 -11.49 4.33 -2.09
N VAL A 81 -11.32 4.62 -3.39
CA VAL A 81 -10.02 4.90 -4.01
C VAL A 81 -9.35 6.10 -3.34
N GLU A 82 -10.08 7.21 -3.19
CA GLU A 82 -9.56 8.42 -2.53
C GLU A 82 -9.16 8.17 -1.08
N HIS A 83 -9.98 7.46 -0.31
CA HIS A 83 -9.67 7.13 1.07
C HIS A 83 -8.42 6.23 1.17
N CYS A 84 -8.30 5.22 0.31
CA CYS A 84 -7.14 4.35 0.26
C CYS A 84 -5.87 5.13 -0.12
N ALA A 85 -5.94 5.97 -1.16
CA ALA A 85 -4.84 6.82 -1.59
C ALA A 85 -4.43 7.78 -0.48
N TYR A 86 -5.36 8.52 0.12
CA TYR A 86 -5.07 9.44 1.21
C TYR A 86 -4.39 8.75 2.40
N THR A 87 -4.89 7.57 2.79
CA THR A 87 -4.33 6.83 3.92
C THR A 87 -2.89 6.40 3.65
N TRP A 88 -2.58 5.91 2.44
CA TRP A 88 -1.21 5.52 2.10
C TRP A 88 -0.29 6.72 1.88
N PHE A 89 -0.78 7.79 1.26
CA PHE A 89 -0.03 9.03 1.10
C PHE A 89 0.44 9.56 2.46
N ASN A 90 -0.48 9.61 3.44
CA ASN A 90 -0.14 10.03 4.80
C ASN A 90 0.89 9.12 5.47
N ARG A 91 0.82 7.79 5.25
CA ARG A 91 1.82 6.86 5.77
C ARG A 91 3.20 7.07 5.16
N LEU A 92 3.26 7.31 3.84
CA LEU A 92 4.52 7.62 3.16
C LEU A 92 5.09 8.96 3.62
N CYS A 93 4.25 9.99 3.82
CA CYS A 93 4.67 11.26 4.41
C CYS A 93 5.22 11.08 5.83
N ALA A 94 4.55 10.28 6.66
CA ALA A 94 5.00 9.97 8.02
C ALA A 94 6.36 9.25 8.01
N ILE A 95 6.52 8.21 7.19
CA ILE A 95 7.80 7.50 7.03
C ILE A 95 8.88 8.47 6.58
N ARG A 96 8.60 9.31 5.57
CA ARG A 96 9.57 10.29 5.09
C ARG A 96 9.96 11.31 6.16
N TYR A 97 8.99 11.74 6.97
CA TYR A 97 9.24 12.64 8.09
C TYR A 97 10.13 11.96 9.15
N MET A 98 9.83 10.70 9.50
CA MET A 98 10.62 9.91 10.44
C MET A 98 12.06 9.72 9.96
N GLU A 99 12.28 9.44 8.68
CA GLU A 99 13.63 9.37 8.09
C GLU A 99 14.42 10.66 8.27
N LEU A 100 13.81 11.81 7.96
CA LEU A 100 14.48 13.11 8.01
C LEU A 100 14.84 13.53 9.43
N HIS A 101 14.15 12.99 10.44
CA HIS A 101 14.36 13.32 11.85
C HIS A 101 15.05 12.19 12.64
N GLY A 102 15.44 11.09 11.98
CA GLY A 102 16.11 9.97 12.63
C GLY A 102 15.23 9.19 13.61
N TYR A 103 13.92 9.11 13.36
CA TYR A 103 12.95 8.40 14.21
C TYR A 103 12.74 6.93 13.82
N LEU A 104 13.52 6.41 12.88
CA LEU A 104 13.51 4.99 12.53
C LEU A 104 14.56 4.26 13.38
N ASP A 105 14.12 3.44 14.32
CA ASP A 105 14.99 2.75 15.29
C ASP A 105 16.04 1.83 14.63
N HIS A 106 15.77 1.36 13.40
CA HIS A 106 16.71 0.54 12.63
C HIS A 106 17.82 1.35 11.94
N GLY A 107 17.74 2.68 11.91
CA GLY A 107 18.82 3.56 11.43
C GLY A 107 18.96 3.71 9.90
N PHE A 108 18.16 2.99 9.10
CA PHE A 108 18.21 3.01 7.62
C PHE A 108 17.03 3.79 7.02
N ARG A 109 17.20 4.41 5.84
CA ARG A 109 16.12 5.11 5.12
C ARG A 109 15.25 4.13 4.31
N MET A 110 13.94 4.30 4.37
CA MET A 110 12.95 3.45 3.69
C MET A 110 12.62 3.90 2.26
N LEU A 111 12.53 5.22 2.03
CA LEU A 111 12.02 5.88 0.82
C LEU A 111 13.10 6.66 0.07
N SER A 112 14.36 6.58 0.53
CA SER A 112 15.50 7.20 -0.13
C SER A 112 16.78 6.44 0.16
N HIS A 113 17.84 6.76 -0.56
CA HIS A 113 19.18 6.25 -0.33
C HIS A 113 20.16 7.44 -0.27
N PRO A 114 21.11 7.47 0.68
CA PRO A 114 22.04 8.59 0.85
C PRO A 114 23.00 8.78 -0.34
N GLU A 115 23.49 7.68 -0.91
CA GLU A 115 24.50 7.71 -1.99
C GLU A 115 23.96 7.46 -3.41
N THR A 116 22.93 6.62 -3.58
CA THR A 116 22.39 6.24 -4.89
C THR A 116 21.05 6.92 -5.17
N PRO A 117 20.98 7.92 -6.07
CA PRO A 117 19.72 8.54 -6.47
C PRO A 117 18.74 7.49 -7.02
N ALA A 118 17.48 7.55 -6.57
CA ALA A 118 16.38 6.63 -6.94
C ALA A 118 16.47 5.19 -6.39
N ALA A 119 17.42 4.87 -5.50
CA ALA A 119 17.40 3.64 -4.72
C ALA A 119 16.77 3.83 -3.33
N PHE A 120 16.56 2.73 -2.61
CA PHE A 120 16.09 2.70 -1.23
C PHE A 120 17.11 1.97 -0.36
N GLU A 121 17.68 2.65 0.64
CA GLU A 121 18.74 2.11 1.52
C GLU A 121 18.28 0.85 2.29
N VAL A 122 16.99 0.78 2.64
CA VAL A 122 16.39 -0.41 3.28
C VAL A 122 16.64 -1.71 2.51
N LEU A 123 16.80 -1.65 1.18
CA LEU A 123 17.02 -2.85 0.35
C LEU A 123 18.43 -3.43 0.52
N ASP A 124 19.40 -2.62 0.95
CA ASP A 124 20.77 -3.07 1.22
C ASP A 124 20.88 -3.70 2.62
N HIS A 125 19.92 -3.41 3.50
CA HIS A 125 19.91 -3.79 4.91
C HIS A 125 18.64 -4.55 5.32
N VAL A 126 18.05 -5.33 4.41
CA VAL A 126 16.81 -6.06 4.64
C VAL A 126 16.86 -6.95 5.90
N PRO A 127 17.93 -7.74 6.16
CA PRO A 127 18.01 -8.57 7.36
C PRO A 127 17.95 -7.76 8.67
N GLU A 128 18.73 -6.69 8.76
CA GLU A 128 18.85 -5.84 9.95
C GLU A 128 17.53 -5.11 10.23
N VAL A 129 16.91 -4.59 9.18
CA VAL A 129 15.61 -3.92 9.27
C VAL A 129 14.53 -4.91 9.67
N ALA A 130 14.52 -6.11 9.10
CA ALA A 130 13.57 -7.14 9.46
C ALA A 130 13.69 -7.50 10.94
N GLU A 131 14.91 -7.73 11.44
CA GLU A 131 15.16 -8.05 12.86
C GLU A 131 14.70 -6.93 13.81
N ALA A 132 14.97 -5.68 13.45
CA ALA A 132 14.53 -4.52 14.23
C ALA A 132 13.00 -4.38 14.28
N LEU A 133 12.30 -4.72 13.19
CA LEU A 133 10.84 -4.62 13.08
C LEU A 133 10.09 -5.84 13.64
N LEU A 134 10.79 -6.93 13.97
CA LEU A 134 10.15 -8.09 14.59
C LEU A 134 9.70 -7.75 16.02
N PRO A 135 8.42 -7.94 16.37
CA PRO A 135 7.96 -7.74 17.74
C PRO A 135 8.70 -8.69 18.71
N GLU A 136 9.03 -8.20 19.90
CA GLU A 136 9.83 -8.88 20.94
C GLU A 136 9.39 -10.33 21.24
N ILE A 137 8.11 -10.64 21.03
CA ILE A 137 7.53 -11.99 21.22
C ILE A 137 8.26 -13.07 20.40
N ARG A 138 8.87 -12.74 19.25
CA ARG A 138 9.63 -13.71 18.43
C ARG A 138 11.10 -13.86 18.81
N ARG A 139 11.67 -13.01 19.66
CA ARG A 139 13.07 -13.14 20.10
C ARG A 139 13.28 -14.28 21.10
N SER A 140 12.21 -14.77 21.73
CA SER A 140 12.26 -15.84 22.74
C SER A 140 12.33 -17.27 22.16
N TRP A 141 11.98 -17.47 20.88
CA TRP A 141 11.97 -18.79 20.23
C TRP A 141 13.27 -19.14 19.50
N LEU A 142 14.25 -18.24 19.51
CA LEU A 142 15.57 -18.42 18.90
C LEU A 142 16.69 -18.57 19.95
N ARG A 143 16.36 -18.93 21.19
CA ARG A 143 17.33 -19.38 22.20
C ARG A 143 17.00 -20.78 22.68
#